data_AF-A0A937XM15-F1
#
_entry.id   AF-A0A937XM15-F1
#
_cell.length_a   1.000
_cell.length_b   1.000
_cell.length_c   1.000
_cell.angle_alpha   90.00
_cell.angle_beta   90.00
_cell.angle_gamma   90.00
#
_symmetry.space_group_name_H-M   'P 1'
#
loop_
_entity.id
_entity.type
_entity.pdbx_description
1 polymer ?
#
loop_
_entity_poly.entity_id
_entity_poly.type
_entity_poly.pdbx_seq_one_letter_code
_entity_poly.pdbx_strand_id
1 'polypeptide(L)'
;MHVKRVSIRQGIQWIGEGLRLVRQSLGPLSMLTLAYLFALMLLTLIPVIGPAAPLILVQVLSVGLMEAVRMTDRGETPPLSTLFAGFRRYGSTTRNRLIGLGLINAAATLLALAAAASVDNG
;
A
#
# COMPACT_ATOMS: atom_id res chain seq x y z
N MET A 1 9.06 -4.69 -21.03
CA MET A 1 9.58 -5.08 -19.71
C MET A 1 10.93 -5.73 -19.90
N HIS A 2 12.02 -5.18 -19.34
CA HIS A 2 13.34 -5.81 -19.37
C HIS A 2 13.51 -6.66 -18.12
N VAL A 3 13.44 -7.99 -18.26
CA VAL A 3 13.65 -8.91 -17.13
C VAL A 3 15.16 -9.00 -16.86
N LYS A 4 15.63 -8.34 -15.79
CA LYS A 4 17.02 -8.47 -15.33
C LYS A 4 17.19 -9.84 -14.66
N ARG A 5 18.00 -10.72 -15.25
CA ARG A 5 18.45 -11.95 -14.58
C ARG A 5 19.48 -11.55 -13.53
N VAL A 6 19.20 -11.88 -12.28
CA VAL A 6 20.12 -11.68 -11.16
C VAL A 6 20.74 -13.01 -10.77
N SER A 7 22.01 -12.97 -10.37
CA SER A 7 22.68 -14.15 -9.81
C SER A 7 22.12 -14.51 -8.44
N ILE A 8 22.24 -15.77 -8.03
CA ILE A 8 21.82 -16.24 -6.69
C ILE A 8 22.48 -15.40 -5.58
N ARG A 9 23.75 -15.02 -5.77
CA ARG A 9 24.51 -14.18 -4.83
C ARG A 9 23.87 -12.80 -4.64
N GLN A 10 23.42 -12.17 -5.73
CA GLN A 10 22.72 -10.89 -5.67
C GLN A 10 21.35 -11.02 -4.99
N GLY A 11 20.67 -12.16 -5.17
CA GLY A 11 19.42 -12.45 -4.45
C GLY A 11 19.62 -12.53 -2.94
N ILE A 12 20.66 -13.25 -2.49
CA ILE A 12 20.98 -13.37 -1.05
C ILE A 12 21.40 -12.01 -0.46
N GLN A 13 22.22 -11.23 -1.18
CA GLN A 13 22.60 -9.88 -0.75
C GLN A 13 21.39 -8.95 -0.65
N TRP A 14 20.45 -9.03 -1.58
CA TRP A 14 19.23 -8.23 -1.55
C TRP A 14 18.38 -8.47 -0.29
N ILE A 15 18.29 -9.73 0.17
CA ILE A 15 17.60 -10.06 1.43
C ILE A 15 18.29 -9.38 2.63
N GLY A 16 19.62 -9.43 2.69
CA GLY A 16 20.41 -8.79 3.73
C GLY A 16 20.25 -7.27 3.75
N GLU A 17 20.26 -6.64 2.57
CA GLU A 17 20.02 -5.20 2.42
C GLU A 17 18.61 -4.81 2.86
N GLY A 18 17.59 -5.60 2.50
CA GLY A 18 16.21 -5.40 2.97
C GLY A 18 16.10 -5.46 4.50
N LEU A 19 16.75 -6.45 5.13
CA LEU A 19 16.79 -6.55 6.60
C LEU A 19 17.54 -5.37 7.24
N ARG A 20 18.62 -4.90 6.60
CA ARG A 20 19.40 -3.76 7.08
C ARG A 20 18.56 -2.47 7.05
N LEU A 21 17.84 -2.21 5.97
CA LEU A 21 16.93 -1.06 5.83
C LEU A 21 15.86 -1.04 6.91
N VAL A 22 15.22 -2.20 7.15
CA VAL A 22 14.21 -2.35 8.19
C VAL A 22 14.82 -2.11 9.58
N ARG A 23 15.99 -2.69 9.87
CA ARG A 23 16.68 -2.50 11.17
C ARG A 23 17.14 -1.06 11.40
N GLN A 24 17.60 -0.38 10.36
CA GLN A 24 18.10 1.00 10.44
C GLN A 24 16.99 2.00 10.77
N SER A 25 15.75 1.71 10.36
CA SER A 25 14.59 2.57 10.59
C SER A 25 13.39 1.81 11.19
N LEU A 26 13.70 0.90 12.14
CA LEU A 26 12.70 0.01 12.73
C LEU A 26 11.56 0.80 13.38
N GLY A 27 11.86 1.91 14.06
CA GLY A 27 10.85 2.77 14.69
C GLY A 27 9.87 3.39 13.69
N PRO A 28 10.32 4.25 12.76
CA PRO A 28 9.44 4.90 11.79
C PRO A 28 8.67 3.90 10.91
N LEU A 29 9.34 2.86 10.37
CA LEU A 29 8.69 1.87 9.51
C LEU A 29 7.68 1.01 10.27
N SER A 30 7.98 0.60 11.50
CA SER A 30 7.00 -0.14 12.32
C SER A 30 5.80 0.72 12.66
N MET A 31 5.98 2.00 12.98
CA MET A 31 4.87 2.92 13.26
C MET A 31 3.97 3.14 12.03
N LEU A 32 4.57 3.29 10.84
CA LEU A 32 3.84 3.39 9.57
C LEU A 32 3.09 2.09 9.26
N THR A 33 3.71 0.94 9.50
CA THR A 33 3.09 -0.39 9.32
C THR A 33 1.95 -0.60 10.31
N LEU A 34 2.12 -0.17 11.57
CA LEU A 34 1.06 -0.24 12.58
C LEU A 34 -0.12 0.64 12.19
N ALA A 35 0.13 1.87 11.75
CA ALA A 35 -0.91 2.77 11.27
C ALA A 35 -1.66 2.19 10.06
N TYR A 36 -0.95 1.52 9.15
CA TYR A 36 -1.54 0.78 8.04
C TYR A 36 -2.46 -0.35 8.51
N LEU A 37 -1.98 -1.22 9.41
CA LEU A 37 -2.75 -2.33 9.96
C LEU A 37 -3.97 -1.84 10.74
N PHE A 38 -3.81 -0.77 11.53
CA PHE A 38 -4.90 -0.16 12.27
C PHE A 38 -5.96 0.41 11.33
N ALA A 39 -5.57 1.06 10.23
CA ALA A 39 -6.50 1.59 9.24
C ALA A 39 -7.28 0.45 8.53
N LEU A 40 -6.62 -0.67 8.22
CA LEU A 40 -7.30 -1.86 7.70
C LEU A 40 -8.28 -2.45 8.70
N MET A 41 -7.89 -2.54 9.98
CA MET A 41 -8.75 -3.04 11.04
C MET A 41 -9.98 -2.14 11.20
N LEU A 42 -9.81 -0.81 11.20
CA LEU A 42 -10.92 0.14 11.34
C LEU A 42 -11.96 -0.01 10.22
N LEU A 43 -11.50 -0.35 9.02
CA LEU A 43 -12.35 -0.60 7.86
C LEU A 43 -13.24 -1.84 8.00
N THR A 44 -12.77 -2.88 8.70
CA THR A 44 -13.57 -4.09 8.93
C THR A 44 -14.78 -3.86 9.84
N LEU A 45 -14.79 -2.77 10.63
CA LEU A 45 -15.96 -2.37 11.42
C LEU A 45 -17.09 -1.78 10.58
N ILE A 46 -16.88 -1.55 9.27
CA ILE A 46 -17.89 -1.01 8.37
C ILE A 46 -18.52 -2.17 7.58
N PRO A 47 -19.66 -2.74 8.01
CA PRO A 47 -20.22 -3.97 7.44
C PRO A 47 -20.58 -3.88 5.95
N VAL A 48 -20.88 -2.69 5.44
CA VAL A 48 -21.32 -2.47 4.04
C VAL A 48 -20.14 -2.20 3.08
N ILE A 49 -19.02 -1.68 3.59
CA ILE A 49 -17.83 -1.34 2.79
C ILE A 49 -16.65 -2.31 3.08
N GLY A 50 -16.81 -3.18 4.09
CA GLY A 50 -15.79 -4.04 4.68
C GLY A 50 -14.94 -4.87 3.72
N PRO A 51 -15.46 -5.42 2.61
CA PRO A 51 -14.63 -6.17 1.66
C PRO A 51 -13.99 -5.30 0.56
N ALA A 52 -14.56 -4.13 0.24
CA ALA A 52 -14.08 -3.23 -0.81
C ALA A 52 -13.03 -2.23 -0.34
N ALA A 53 -13.26 -1.67 0.85
CA ALA A 53 -12.42 -0.63 1.39
C ALA A 53 -10.95 -1.09 1.56
N PRO A 54 -10.65 -2.33 2.02
CA PRO A 54 -9.26 -2.80 2.16
C PRO A 54 -8.52 -2.82 0.82
N LEU A 55 -9.20 -3.17 -0.27
CA LEU A 55 -8.59 -3.26 -1.60
C LEU A 55 -8.09 -1.91 -2.08
N ILE A 56 -8.83 -0.83 -1.84
CA ILE A 56 -8.41 0.55 -2.18
C ILE A 56 -7.31 1.02 -1.22
N LEU A 57 -7.50 0.77 0.08
CA LEU A 57 -6.56 1.21 1.11
C LEU A 57 -5.17 0.58 0.93
N VAL A 58 -5.13 -0.71 0.56
CA VAL A 58 -3.89 -1.44 0.25
C VAL A 58 -3.12 -0.75 -0.87
N GLN A 59 -3.78 -0.40 -1.99
CA GLN A 59 -3.08 0.20 -3.13
C GLN A 59 -2.48 1.56 -2.77
N VAL A 60 -3.25 2.37 -2.03
CA VAL A 60 -2.85 3.72 -1.64
C VAL A 60 -1.73 3.70 -0.59
N LEU A 61 -1.93 2.92 0.48
CA LEU A 61 -0.99 2.88 1.61
C LEU A 61 0.28 2.11 1.26
N SER A 62 0.23 1.10 0.38
CA SER A 62 1.44 0.41 -0.11
C SER A 62 2.36 1.37 -0.85
N VAL A 63 1.83 2.32 -1.62
CA VAL A 63 2.63 3.36 -2.29
C VAL A 63 3.26 4.30 -1.26
N GLY A 64 2.51 4.69 -0.21
CA GLY A 64 3.05 5.46 0.91
C GLY A 64 4.16 4.73 1.67
N LEU A 65 4.01 3.42 1.87
CA LEU A 65 5.01 2.57 2.51
C LEU A 65 6.26 2.43 1.64
N MET A 66 6.10 2.23 0.32
CA MET A 66 7.22 2.20 -0.63
C MET A 66 7.99 3.53 -0.65
N GLU A 67 7.30 4.66 -0.53
CA GLU A 67 7.94 5.96 -0.43
C GLU A 67 8.71 6.10 0.90
N ALA A 68 8.14 5.63 2.01
CA ALA A 68 8.82 5.61 3.29
C ALA A 68 10.10 4.76 3.24
N VAL A 69 10.06 3.59 2.60
CA VAL A 69 11.24 2.74 2.39
C VAL A 69 12.29 3.47 1.55
N ARG A 70 11.90 4.22 0.51
CA ARG A 70 12.85 5.03 -0.28
C ARG A 70 13.44 6.20 0.50
N MET A 71 12.69 6.82 1.41
CA MET A 71 13.21 7.86 2.30
C MET A 71 14.24 7.28 3.26
N THR A 72 13.93 6.13 3.87
CA THR A 72 14.89 5.38 4.70
C THR A 72 16.17 5.04 3.94
N ASP A 73 16.06 4.56 2.69
CA ASP A 73 17.21 4.21 1.85
C ASP A 73 18.12 5.41 1.56
N ARG A 74 17.55 6.62 1.55
CA ARG A 74 18.29 7.90 1.43
C ARG A 74 18.85 8.40 2.78
N GLY A 75 18.60 7.70 3.88
CA GLY A 75 18.98 8.12 5.23
C GLY A 75 18.02 9.15 5.86
N GLU A 76 16.86 9.38 5.26
CA GLU A 76 15.83 10.29 5.78
C GLU A 76 14.85 9.54 6.71
N THR A 77 14.36 10.21 7.75
CA THR A 77 13.32 9.66 8.64
C THR A 77 11.93 9.94 8.07
N PRO A 78 11.15 8.93 7.65
CA PRO A 78 9.83 9.16 7.07
C PRO A 78 8.81 9.59 8.15
N PRO A 79 8.17 10.76 8.04
CA PRO A 79 7.07 11.15 8.94
C PRO A 79 5.80 10.35 8.64
N LEU A 80 4.84 10.30 9.59
CA LEU A 80 3.54 9.60 9.38
C LEU A 80 2.77 10.08 8.14
N SER A 81 2.95 11.35 7.75
CA SER A 81 2.33 11.91 6.55
C SER A 81 2.78 11.23 5.25
N THR A 82 3.88 10.48 5.27
CA THR A 82 4.39 9.71 4.12
C THR A 82 3.45 8.59 3.68
N LEU A 83 2.58 8.07 4.56
CA LEU A 83 1.50 7.15 4.16
C LEU A 83 0.58 7.77 3.10
N PHE A 84 0.42 9.09 3.13
CA PHE A 84 -0.37 9.84 2.16
C PHE A 84 0.45 10.39 0.99
N ALA A 85 1.73 10.04 0.87
CA ALA A 85 2.60 10.52 -0.20
C ALA A 85 2.13 10.07 -1.60
N GLY A 86 1.45 8.93 -1.68
CA GLY A 86 0.80 8.45 -2.91
C GLY A 86 -0.21 9.44 -3.51
N PHE A 87 -0.77 10.34 -2.70
CA PHE A 87 -1.66 11.41 -3.16
C PHE A 87 -0.95 12.71 -3.54
N ARG A 88 0.29 12.95 -3.07
CA ARG A 88 0.95 14.27 -3.18
C ARG A 88 2.19 14.31 -4.07
N ARG A 89 3.01 13.25 -4.12
CA ARG A 89 4.41 13.38 -4.57
C ARG A 89 4.69 12.90 -6.00
N TYR A 90 3.87 12.00 -6.55
CA TYR A 90 3.96 11.59 -7.95
C TYR A 90 3.00 12.49 -8.74
N GLY A 91 3.52 13.29 -9.68
CA GLY A 91 2.79 14.34 -10.39
C GLY A 91 1.38 13.96 -10.88
N SER A 92 0.58 14.98 -11.24
CA SER A 92 -0.87 14.86 -11.46
C SER A 92 -1.31 13.65 -12.30
N THR A 93 -0.51 13.23 -13.27
CA THR A 93 -0.73 12.04 -14.11
C THR A 93 -0.70 10.72 -13.35
N THR A 94 0.30 10.46 -12.52
CA THR A 94 0.42 9.19 -11.76
C THR A 94 -0.59 9.16 -10.63
N ARG A 95 -0.83 10.31 -9.98
CA ARG A 95 -1.92 10.47 -9.01
C ARG A 95 -3.28 10.17 -9.63
N ASN A 96 -3.58 10.73 -10.80
CA ASN A 96 -4.85 10.49 -11.49
C ASN A 96 -4.99 9.04 -11.95
N ARG A 97 -3.89 8.36 -12.32
CA ARG A 97 -3.91 6.92 -12.63
C ARG A 97 -4.13 6.07 -11.39
N LEU A 98 -3.52 6.41 -10.25
CA LEU A 98 -3.74 5.72 -8.98
C LEU A 98 -5.17 5.93 -8.47
N ILE A 99 -5.68 7.16 -8.56
CA ILE A 99 -7.09 7.48 -8.26
C ILE A 99 -8.01 6.72 -9.22
N GLY A 100 -7.69 6.68 -10.51
CA GLY A 100 -8.45 5.92 -11.51
C GLY A 100 -8.45 4.42 -11.23
N LEU A 101 -7.31 3.83 -10.88
CA LEU A 101 -7.21 2.43 -10.48
C LEU A 101 -7.97 2.17 -9.18
N GLY A 102 -7.90 3.09 -8.21
CA GLY A 102 -8.69 3.05 -7.00
C GLY A 102 -10.19 3.10 -7.27
N LEU A 103 -10.64 3.96 -8.20
CA LEU A 103 -12.02 4.08 -8.65
C LEU A 103 -12.50 2.83 -9.40
N ILE A 104 -11.68 2.29 -10.30
CA ILE A 104 -12.00 1.05 -11.03
C ILE A 104 -12.14 -0.11 -10.04
N ASN A 105 -11.21 -0.23 -9.09
CA ASN A 105 -11.28 -1.25 -8.06
C ASN A 105 -12.51 -1.06 -7.14
N ALA A 106 -12.79 0.18 -6.73
CA ALA A 106 -13.98 0.52 -5.95
C ALA A 106 -15.26 0.13 -6.69
N ALA A 107 -15.38 0.51 -7.96
CA ALA A 107 -16.54 0.20 -8.79
C ALA A 107 -16.69 -1.31 -8.99
N ALA A 108 -15.61 -2.02 -9.31
CA ALA A 108 -15.62 -3.47 -9.45
C ALA A 108 -16.04 -4.17 -8.16
N THR A 109 -15.59 -3.66 -7.01
CA THR A 109 -15.96 -4.27 -5.73
C THR A 109 -17.38 -3.94 -5.31
N LEU A 110 -17.86 -2.71 -5.57
CA LEU A 110 -19.27 -2.35 -5.37
C LEU A 110 -20.19 -3.21 -6.24
N LEU A 111 -19.81 -3.49 -7.49
CA LEU A 111 -20.54 -4.40 -8.37
C LEU A 111 -20.54 -5.83 -7.83
N ALA A 112 -19.39 -6.31 -7.35
CA ALA A 112 -19.29 -7.64 -6.74
C ALA A 112 -20.16 -7.75 -5.46
N LEU A 113 -20.17 -6.71 -4.63
CA LEU A 113 -21.02 -6.62 -3.44
C LEU A 113 -22.50 -6.57 -3.79
N ALA A 114 -22.89 -5.77 -4.79
CA ALA A 114 -24.27 -5.70 -5.24
C ALA A 114 -24.74 -7.04 -5.82
N ALA A 115 -23.87 -7.74 -6.55
CA ALA A 115 -24.14 -9.09 -7.04
C ALA A 115 -24.25 -10.10 -5.88
N ALA A 116 -23.34 -10.06 -4.90
CA ALA A 116 -23.40 -10.93 -3.72
C ALA A 116 -24.69 -10.69 -2.92
N ALA A 117 -25.03 -9.44 -2.62
CA ALA A 117 -26.27 -9.09 -1.91
C ALA A 117 -27.54 -9.50 -2.68
N SER A 118 -27.50 -9.49 -4.02
CA SER A 118 -28.61 -9.96 -4.86
C SER A 118 -28.73 -11.49 -4.87
N VAL A 119 -27.64 -12.21 -4.63
CA VAL A 119 -27.62 -13.68 -4.52
C VAL A 119 -27.98 -14.12 -3.10
N ASP A 120 -27.59 -13.35 -2.09
CA ASP A 120 -27.86 -13.62 -0.68
C ASP A 120 -29.32 -13.30 -0.28
N ASN A 121 -30.06 -12.50 -1.08
CA ASN A 121 -31.49 -12.18 -0.86
C ASN A 121 -31.85 -11.69 0.57
N GLY A 122 -30.98 -10.88 1.18
CA GLY A 122 -31.20 -10.22 2.48
C GLY A 122 -30.25 -10.68 3.56
#